data_AF-A0A427Y734-F1
#
_entry.id   AF-A0A427Y734-F1
#
_cell.length_a   1.000
_cell.length_b   1.000
_cell.length_c   1.000
_cell.angle_alpha   90.00
_cell.angle_beta   90.00
_cell.angle_gamma   90.00
#
_symmetry.space_group_name_H-M   'P 1'
#
loop_
_entity.id
_entity.type
_entity.pdbx_description
1 polymer ?
#
loop_
_entity_poly.entity_id
_entity_poly.type
_entity_poly.pdbx_seq_one_letter_code
_entity_poly.pdbx_strand_id
1 'polypeptide(L)'
;MDDDFHSLNKGVFVIPFQPDDTVAGPSKPRPLGKVYDHAYHRYETAYKKYEADRSVEQLDEIAEWLERCDSPPMLNRAFPIQRLPLAIIQSLSPSIVPRLTSLVPNAVTVNGRDMSDLASATRAVAVGFLGEAALASRKAGRTPIDEVERWWRGLHDQPPLLLHIQQAQLVSTAVLSKIMYIFNLHADIPIRLLVSVPSINIFMSTWTMVEPSEVDLSILSSGRTRKRSAGVHAILKAASDYQEVPIAITDELAEELGGEEELLGGGAAGTLKSLKWLLLHHSYTSPLASIADDESSDSLRKVQALVDEIKEGHNGSGTHLFTMDTNADLISVQNPTPRLSILQALSKPSTFLPTTSPAIGDLHGHENGAEADGADPNRTSPLTSRKSGSATPKDDDAVVGGQRRSDVAEMADCNGEPAASRPSNDLSSGSEAFKAVEALYALWQSGGKSVNLWDWLEGFRAAVDDEDDDDEDDGDVSGAYGADEDTTPQRGKRKRRADEENGRDPEEEAEKQARQHATFIRFVEESRMLGLVRARGSRTSKRADEVVKGVLMI
;
A
#
# COMPACT_ATOMS: atom_id res chain seq x y z
N MET A 1 -5.76 39.81 -11.75
CA MET A 1 -5.86 39.03 -10.49
C MET A 1 -6.03 37.59 -10.94
N ASP A 2 -4.97 36.96 -11.44
CA ASP A 2 -5.10 35.74 -12.27
C ASP A 2 -4.16 34.59 -11.85
N ASP A 3 -3.54 34.67 -10.67
CA ASP A 3 -2.54 33.67 -10.23
C ASP A 3 -3.04 32.66 -9.18
N ASP A 4 -4.28 32.77 -8.69
CA ASP A 4 -4.72 32.00 -7.51
C ASP A 4 -5.14 30.53 -7.80
N PHE A 5 -5.23 30.10 -9.07
CA PHE A 5 -5.72 28.75 -9.42
C PHE A 5 -4.82 27.94 -10.38
N HIS A 6 -3.51 28.20 -10.42
CA HIS A 6 -2.54 27.35 -11.13
C HIS A 6 -2.02 26.15 -10.31
N SER A 7 -2.79 25.72 -9.29
CA SER A 7 -2.38 24.74 -8.28
C SER A 7 -2.74 23.28 -8.57
N LEU A 8 -3.25 22.93 -9.76
CA LEU A 8 -3.51 21.52 -10.12
C LEU A 8 -2.47 20.96 -11.11
N ASN A 9 -1.63 21.81 -11.69
CA ASN A 9 -0.66 21.44 -12.74
C ASN A 9 0.81 21.42 -12.26
N LYS A 10 1.09 21.64 -10.96
CA LYS A 10 2.45 21.53 -10.40
C LYS A 10 2.64 20.13 -9.78
N GLY A 11 3.84 19.58 -9.85
CA GLY A 11 4.12 18.20 -9.41
C GLY A 11 4.16 17.99 -7.89
N VAL A 12 4.30 19.06 -7.10
CA VAL A 12 4.30 19.02 -5.63
C VAL A 12 3.70 20.32 -5.08
N PHE A 13 2.82 20.20 -4.09
CA PHE A 13 2.27 21.32 -3.33
C PHE A 13 2.53 21.11 -1.85
N VAL A 14 3.00 22.16 -1.18
CA VAL A 14 3.08 22.18 0.28
C VAL A 14 1.92 23.03 0.75
N ILE A 15 0.90 22.39 1.31
CA ILE A 15 -0.20 23.07 2.00
C ILE A 15 0.20 23.12 3.48
N PRO A 16 0.64 24.29 3.99
CA PRO A 16 0.99 24.40 5.40
C PRO A 16 -0.28 24.17 6.22
N PHE A 17 -0.21 23.21 7.14
CA PHE A 17 -1.29 22.98 8.09
C PHE A 17 -1.42 24.18 9.02
N GLN A 18 -2.54 24.90 8.95
CA GLN A 18 -2.91 25.92 9.92
C GLN A 18 -3.73 25.21 11.00
N PRO A 19 -3.22 25.07 12.24
CA PRO A 19 -4.01 24.50 13.32
C PRO A 19 -5.14 25.47 13.63
N ASP A 20 -6.35 25.17 13.16
CA ASP A 20 -7.54 25.73 13.77
C ASP A 20 -7.62 25.23 15.22
N ASP A 21 -8.05 26.07 16.16
CA ASP A 21 -8.26 25.72 17.59
C ASP A 21 -9.28 24.56 17.80
N THR A 22 -9.83 24.01 16.71
CA THR A 22 -10.67 22.83 16.68
C THR A 22 -9.84 21.58 16.36
N VAL A 23 -9.30 20.98 17.43
CA VAL A 23 -8.81 19.59 17.56
C VAL A 23 -8.61 18.84 16.23
N ALA A 24 -7.49 19.09 15.56
CA ALA A 24 -6.98 18.17 14.54
C ALA A 24 -6.35 16.95 15.24
N GLY A 25 -7.20 16.00 15.61
CA GLY A 25 -6.84 14.69 16.14
C GLY A 25 -7.77 13.63 15.55
N PRO A 26 -7.52 12.33 15.81
CA PRO A 26 -8.48 11.29 15.44
C PRO A 26 -9.89 11.67 15.92
N SER A 27 -10.89 11.40 15.08
CA SER A 27 -12.24 11.99 15.12
C SER A 27 -13.02 11.77 16.42
N LYS A 28 -12.51 10.95 17.36
CA LYS A 28 -12.98 10.81 18.74
C LYS A 28 -11.81 10.49 19.69
N PRO A 29 -11.75 11.07 20.90
CA PRO A 29 -10.83 10.60 21.93
C PRO A 29 -11.16 9.15 22.30
N ARG A 30 -10.19 8.24 22.22
CA ARG A 30 -10.38 6.83 22.56
C ARG A 30 -10.40 6.67 24.09
N PRO A 31 -11.53 6.30 24.71
CA PRO A 31 -11.64 6.26 26.17
C PRO A 31 -10.65 5.28 26.82
N LEU A 32 -10.30 4.20 26.11
CA LEU A 32 -9.34 3.17 26.56
C LEU A 32 -7.94 3.29 25.94
N GLY A 33 -7.60 4.42 25.30
CA GLY A 33 -6.35 4.59 24.56
C GLY A 33 -5.10 4.14 25.35
N LYS A 34 -5.01 4.50 26.64
CA LYS A 34 -3.87 4.11 27.49
C LYS A 34 -3.72 2.60 27.69
N VAL A 35 -4.82 1.84 27.70
CA VAL A 35 -4.80 0.38 27.84
C VAL A 35 -4.24 -0.27 26.57
N TYR A 36 -4.72 0.17 25.41
CA TYR A 36 -4.23 -0.29 24.10
C TYR A 36 -2.77 0.12 23.86
N ASP A 37 -2.39 1.34 24.24
CA ASP A 37 -1.01 1.81 24.13
C ASP A 37 -0.08 1.01 25.07
N HIS A 38 -0.55 0.63 26.26
CA HIS A 38 0.20 -0.25 27.16
C HIS A 38 0.40 -1.65 26.58
N ALA A 39 -0.65 -2.25 26.01
CA ALA A 39 -0.56 -3.55 25.35
C ALA A 39 0.42 -3.51 24.17
N TYR A 40 0.29 -2.50 23.30
CA TYR A 40 1.21 -2.33 22.17
C TYR A 40 2.66 -2.09 22.62
N HIS A 41 2.88 -1.30 23.68
CA HIS A 41 4.21 -1.05 24.21
C HIS A 41 4.88 -2.34 24.71
N ARG A 42 4.13 -3.29 25.27
CA ARG A 42 4.65 -4.60 25.65
C ARG A 42 5.10 -5.41 24.45
N TYR A 43 4.29 -5.46 23.39
CA TYR A 43 4.65 -6.17 22.15
C TYR A 43 5.90 -5.54 21.52
N GLU A 44 5.96 -4.21 21.48
CA GLU A 44 7.11 -3.45 20.98
C GLU A 44 8.37 -3.70 21.82
N THR A 45 8.23 -3.80 23.15
CA THR A 45 9.34 -4.11 24.06
C THR A 45 9.87 -5.53 23.82
N ALA A 46 8.99 -6.51 23.63
CA ALA A 46 9.38 -7.87 23.27
C ALA A 46 10.13 -7.91 21.93
N TYR A 47 9.64 -7.17 20.92
CA TYR A 47 10.32 -7.01 19.63
C TYR A 47 11.70 -6.35 19.76
N LYS A 48 11.78 -5.22 20.49
CA LYS A 48 13.04 -4.50 20.72
C LYS A 48 14.07 -5.35 21.45
N LYS A 49 13.63 -6.13 22.44
CA LYS A 49 14.49 -7.09 23.16
C LYS A 49 15.02 -8.17 22.21
N TYR A 50 14.15 -8.76 21.41
CA TYR A 50 14.56 -9.75 20.40
C TYR A 50 15.57 -9.18 19.40
N GLU A 51 15.31 -7.98 18.85
CA GLU A 51 16.24 -7.33 17.90
C GLU A 51 17.56 -6.94 18.57
N ALA A 52 17.55 -6.51 19.84
CA ALA A 52 18.76 -6.23 20.60
C ALA A 52 19.59 -7.52 20.79
N ASP A 53 18.98 -8.60 21.28
CA ASP A 53 19.64 -9.89 21.47
C ASP A 53 20.21 -10.43 20.15
N ARG A 54 19.43 -10.38 19.07
CA ARG A 54 19.85 -10.76 17.72
C ARG A 54 21.02 -9.91 17.23
N SER A 55 20.98 -8.60 17.47
CA SER A 55 22.05 -7.70 17.03
C SER A 55 23.37 -7.96 17.74
N VAL A 56 23.31 -8.33 19.03
CA VAL A 56 24.49 -8.69 19.82
C VAL A 56 25.08 -10.01 19.32
N GLU A 57 24.25 -11.04 19.14
CA GLU A 57 24.69 -12.33 18.58
C GLU A 57 25.35 -12.15 17.20
N GLN A 58 24.75 -11.33 16.33
CA GLN A 58 25.32 -11.01 15.02
C GLN A 58 26.66 -10.26 15.10
N LEU A 59 26.77 -9.31 16.04
CA LEU A 59 28.02 -8.58 16.25
C LEU A 59 29.13 -9.49 16.78
N ASP A 60 28.80 -10.41 17.69
CA ASP A 60 29.75 -11.38 18.24
C ASP A 60 30.26 -12.33 17.14
N GLU A 61 29.38 -12.82 16.26
CA GLU A 61 29.79 -13.64 15.11
C GLU A 61 30.69 -12.87 14.13
N ILE A 62 30.38 -11.59 13.87
CA ILE A 62 31.22 -10.74 13.02
C ILE A 62 32.58 -10.52 13.69
N ALA A 63 32.61 -10.27 15.01
CA ALA A 63 33.84 -10.10 15.77
C ALA A 63 34.70 -11.35 15.73
N GLU A 64 34.13 -12.54 15.97
CA GLU A 64 34.86 -13.82 15.89
C GLU A 64 35.44 -14.05 14.48
N TRP A 65 34.67 -13.73 13.43
CA TRP A 65 35.17 -13.80 12.06
C TRP A 65 36.33 -12.82 11.81
N LEU A 66 36.22 -11.58 12.31
CA LEU A 66 37.29 -10.58 12.19
C LEU A 66 38.57 -11.04 12.90
N GLU A 67 38.46 -11.58 14.11
CA GLU A 67 39.59 -12.16 14.86
C GLU A 67 40.23 -13.32 14.12
N ARG A 68 39.41 -14.18 13.47
CA ARG A 68 39.90 -15.26 12.63
C ARG A 68 40.68 -14.75 11.41
N CYS A 69 40.25 -13.64 10.81
CA CYS A 69 40.97 -13.01 9.71
C CYS A 69 42.34 -12.45 10.14
N ASP A 70 42.49 -12.08 11.41
CA ASP A 70 43.76 -11.60 12.00
C ASP A 70 44.69 -12.75 12.42
N SER A 71 44.17 -13.98 12.52
CA SER A 71 44.97 -15.13 12.92
C SER A 71 45.95 -15.56 11.82
N PRO A 72 47.21 -15.92 12.18
CA PRO A 72 48.19 -16.37 11.20
C PRO A 72 47.71 -17.68 10.54
N PRO A 73 47.99 -17.87 9.24
CA PRO A 73 47.53 -19.07 8.53
C PRO A 73 48.13 -20.31 9.18
N MET A 74 47.27 -21.27 9.55
CA MET A 74 47.70 -22.53 10.19
C MET A 74 48.64 -23.36 9.30
N LEU A 75 48.58 -23.16 7.98
CA LEU A 75 49.42 -23.84 7.00
C LEU A 75 50.49 -22.88 6.47
N ASN A 76 51.75 -23.12 6.83
CA ASN A 76 52.90 -22.46 6.22
C ASN A 76 53.05 -22.95 4.77
N ARG A 77 52.47 -22.21 3.82
CA ARG A 77 52.64 -22.47 2.39
C ARG A 77 53.96 -21.88 1.90
N ALA A 78 54.63 -22.58 0.98
CA ALA A 78 55.86 -22.11 0.35
C ALA A 78 55.70 -20.79 -0.41
N PHE A 79 54.46 -20.49 -0.86
CA PHE A 79 54.08 -19.22 -1.46
C PHE A 79 52.84 -18.67 -0.74
N PRO A 80 52.89 -17.43 -0.19
CA PRO A 80 51.72 -16.80 0.38
C PRO A 80 50.74 -16.45 -0.75
N ILE A 81 49.63 -17.17 -0.81
CA ILE A 81 48.49 -16.79 -1.66
C ILE A 81 47.62 -15.89 -0.79
N GLN A 82 47.64 -14.60 -1.07
CA GLN A 82 46.75 -13.66 -0.40
C GLN A 82 45.34 -13.87 -0.94
N ARG A 83 44.39 -14.01 -0.02
CA ARG A 83 42.97 -14.18 -0.34
C ARG A 83 42.19 -13.04 0.30
N LEU A 84 41.23 -12.50 -0.42
CA LEU A 84 40.32 -11.49 0.10
C LEU A 84 39.40 -12.14 1.15
N PRO A 85 39.45 -11.73 2.44
CA PRO A 85 38.53 -12.23 3.44
C PRO A 85 37.11 -11.72 3.17
N LEU A 86 36.19 -12.65 2.97
CA LEU A 86 34.80 -12.35 2.68
C LEU A 86 33.87 -13.10 3.63
N ALA A 87 32.99 -12.37 4.30
CA ALA A 87 31.86 -12.91 5.04
C ALA A 87 30.54 -12.63 4.33
N ILE A 88 29.67 -13.63 4.25
CA ILE A 88 28.27 -13.46 3.85
C ILE A 88 27.38 -13.67 5.08
N ILE A 89 26.51 -12.71 5.36
CA ILE A 89 25.55 -12.78 6.46
C ILE A 89 24.12 -12.64 5.94
N GLN A 90 23.23 -13.49 6.42
CA GLN A 90 21.82 -13.40 6.07
C GLN A 90 21.09 -12.41 6.96
N SER A 91 20.29 -11.53 6.36
CA SER A 91 19.36 -10.65 7.07
C SER A 91 20.02 -9.93 8.25
N LEU A 92 21.06 -9.15 7.98
CA LEU A 92 21.74 -8.35 8.99
C LEU A 92 20.75 -7.35 9.63
N SER A 93 20.71 -7.27 10.97
CA SER A 93 19.87 -6.30 11.66
C SER A 93 20.31 -4.88 11.29
N PRO A 94 19.38 -3.97 10.97
CA PRO A 94 19.72 -2.58 10.63
C PRO A 94 20.40 -1.84 11.79
N SER A 95 20.19 -2.31 13.04
CA SER A 95 20.83 -1.75 14.24
C SER A 95 22.35 -1.96 14.29
N ILE A 96 22.89 -2.89 13.50
CA ILE A 96 24.32 -3.26 13.50
C ILE A 96 25.15 -2.27 12.70
N VAL A 97 24.62 -1.74 11.60
CA VAL A 97 25.34 -0.82 10.70
C VAL A 97 26.06 0.31 11.45
N PRO A 98 25.41 1.08 12.35
CA PRO A 98 26.11 2.13 13.10
C PRO A 98 27.08 1.59 14.17
N ARG A 99 26.97 0.32 14.56
CA ARG A 99 27.81 -0.34 15.58
C ARG A 99 29.02 -1.04 14.97
N LEU A 100 29.12 -1.21 13.65
CA LEU A 100 30.28 -1.84 13.01
C LEU A 100 31.60 -1.10 13.30
N THR A 101 31.53 0.22 13.48
CA THR A 101 32.68 1.07 13.83
C THR A 101 33.24 0.78 15.23
N SER A 102 32.45 0.16 16.12
CA SER A 102 32.97 -0.30 17.41
C SER A 102 33.81 -1.58 17.30
N LEU A 103 33.65 -2.35 16.21
CA LEU A 103 34.47 -3.54 15.94
C LEU A 103 35.74 -3.17 15.17
N VAL A 104 35.60 -2.36 14.11
CA VAL A 104 36.71 -1.92 13.27
C VAL A 104 36.62 -0.40 13.11
N PRO A 105 37.65 0.38 13.50
CA PRO A 105 37.60 1.85 13.45
C PRO A 105 37.25 2.40 12.06
N ASN A 106 37.76 1.75 11.02
CA ASN A 106 37.51 2.08 9.62
C ASN A 106 36.49 1.10 9.01
N ALA A 107 35.29 1.06 9.57
CA ALA A 107 34.17 0.32 9.00
C ALA A 107 33.27 1.25 8.17
N VAL A 108 32.95 0.82 6.96
CA VAL A 108 32.13 1.58 6.00
C VAL A 108 31.00 0.72 5.50
N THR A 109 29.79 1.27 5.41
CA THR A 109 28.65 0.62 4.78
C THR A 109 28.30 1.31 3.46
N VAL A 110 28.17 0.51 2.40
CA VAL A 110 27.74 0.96 1.07
C VAL A 110 26.45 0.22 0.70
N ASN A 111 25.47 0.92 0.14
CA ASN A 111 24.26 0.30 -0.34
C ASN A 111 24.50 -0.31 -1.73
N GLY A 112 24.03 -1.55 -1.96
CA GLY A 112 24.11 -2.21 -3.25
C GLY A 112 23.42 -1.42 -4.38
N ARG A 113 22.42 -0.58 -4.06
CA ARG A 113 21.78 0.31 -5.04
C ARG A 113 22.74 1.37 -5.62
N ASP A 114 23.75 1.76 -4.86
CA ASP A 114 24.75 2.76 -5.29
C ASP A 114 25.84 2.13 -6.19
N MET A 115 25.79 0.80 -6.38
CA MET A 115 26.74 0.00 -7.16
C MET A 115 26.15 -0.46 -8.50
N SER A 116 25.53 0.46 -9.24
CA SER A 116 24.92 0.15 -10.55
C SER A 116 25.94 -0.29 -11.61
N ASP A 117 27.13 0.31 -11.60
CA ASP A 117 28.27 -0.05 -12.44
C ASP A 117 29.59 -0.03 -11.65
N LEU A 118 30.69 -0.44 -12.31
CA LEU A 118 32.01 -0.53 -11.67
C LEU A 118 32.55 0.84 -11.20
N ALA A 119 32.27 1.91 -11.96
CA ALA A 119 32.74 3.26 -11.65
C ALA A 119 32.02 3.82 -10.43
N SER A 120 30.70 3.66 -10.38
CA SER A 120 29.85 4.06 -9.26
C SER A 120 30.20 3.26 -8.01
N ALA A 121 30.45 1.96 -8.16
CA ALA A 121 30.80 1.12 -7.02
C ALA A 121 32.17 1.46 -6.42
N THR A 122 33.21 1.61 -7.23
CA THR A 122 34.54 2.04 -6.74
C THR A 122 34.50 3.44 -6.14
N ARG A 123 33.70 4.35 -6.72
CA ARG A 123 33.44 5.67 -6.14
C ARG A 123 32.73 5.58 -4.80
N ALA A 124 31.67 4.79 -4.68
CA ALA A 124 30.89 4.65 -3.45
C ALA A 124 31.75 4.10 -2.30
N VAL A 125 32.60 3.11 -2.58
CA VAL A 125 33.59 2.59 -1.62
C VAL A 125 34.55 3.70 -1.18
N ALA A 126 35.13 4.42 -2.13
CA ALA A 126 36.03 5.51 -1.80
C ALA A 126 35.33 6.61 -0.99
N VAL A 127 34.10 6.99 -1.34
CA VAL A 127 33.30 8.00 -0.63
C VAL A 127 33.04 7.56 0.80
N GLY A 128 32.76 6.27 1.00
CA GLY A 128 32.55 5.74 2.34
C GLY A 128 33.79 5.84 3.23
N PHE A 129 35.00 5.58 2.71
CA PHE A 129 36.24 5.68 3.51
C PHE A 129 36.77 7.11 3.67
N LEU A 130 36.70 7.92 2.62
CA LEU A 130 37.37 9.23 2.54
C LEU A 130 36.41 10.42 2.75
N GLY A 131 35.12 10.20 2.57
CA GLY A 131 34.12 11.27 2.46
C GLY A 131 34.11 11.92 1.07
N GLU A 132 32.97 12.52 0.72
CA GLU A 132 32.77 13.12 -0.61
C GLU A 132 33.67 14.33 -0.87
N ALA A 133 33.90 15.16 0.15
CA ALA A 133 34.71 16.36 0.04
C ALA A 133 36.20 16.07 -0.25
N ALA A 134 36.76 15.01 0.36
CA ALA A 134 38.15 14.58 0.12
C ALA A 134 38.33 14.04 -1.31
N LEU A 135 37.27 13.51 -1.89
CA LEU A 135 37.27 12.97 -3.24
C LEU A 135 37.03 14.01 -4.33
N ALA A 136 36.45 15.16 -4.01
CA ALA A 136 36.27 16.24 -4.96
C ALA A 136 37.59 16.98 -5.26
N SER A 137 38.55 16.96 -4.34
CA SER A 137 39.86 17.63 -4.47
C SER A 137 40.93 16.81 -5.23
N ARG A 138 40.51 15.74 -5.92
CA ARG A 138 41.40 14.78 -6.59
C ARG A 138 42.22 15.40 -7.74
N LYS A 139 43.46 14.95 -7.88
CA LYS A 139 44.29 15.17 -9.09
C LYS A 139 43.83 14.23 -10.21
N ALA A 140 43.75 14.73 -11.44
CA ALA A 140 43.32 13.94 -12.60
C ALA A 140 44.20 12.71 -12.84
N GLY A 141 43.57 11.57 -13.19
CA GLY A 141 44.25 10.34 -13.64
C GLY A 141 44.37 9.18 -12.65
N ARG A 142 43.83 9.30 -11.43
CA ARG A 142 43.86 8.23 -10.42
C ARG A 142 42.51 7.60 -10.20
N THR A 143 42.49 6.28 -9.96
CA THR A 143 41.23 5.59 -9.65
C THR A 143 40.78 5.91 -8.21
N PRO A 144 39.49 5.79 -7.90
CA PRO A 144 39.00 5.99 -6.54
C PRO A 144 39.67 5.09 -5.49
N ILE A 145 40.01 3.85 -5.85
CA ILE A 145 40.61 2.88 -4.93
C ILE A 145 42.09 3.21 -4.66
N ASP A 146 42.84 3.72 -5.66
CA ASP A 146 44.22 4.18 -5.46
C ASP A 146 44.32 5.29 -4.40
N GLU A 147 43.30 6.15 -4.31
CA GLU A 147 43.24 7.20 -3.30
C GLU A 147 42.95 6.64 -1.91
N VAL A 148 42.14 5.59 -1.80
CA VAL A 148 41.93 4.85 -0.55
C VAL A 148 43.24 4.22 -0.08
N GLU A 149 43.98 3.58 -0.98
CA GLU A 149 45.30 3.00 -0.70
C GLU A 149 46.29 4.05 -0.17
N ARG A 150 46.36 5.19 -0.86
CA ARG A 150 47.25 6.29 -0.47
C ARG A 150 46.89 6.85 0.90
N TRP A 151 45.61 7.10 1.14
CA TRP A 151 45.12 7.58 2.43
C TRP A 151 45.45 6.59 3.54
N TRP A 152 45.17 5.30 3.32
CA TRP A 152 45.43 4.24 4.29
C TRP A 152 46.92 4.13 4.64
N ARG A 153 47.81 4.17 3.63
CA ARG A 153 49.26 4.20 3.86
C ARG A 153 49.73 5.43 4.64
N GLY A 154 48.98 6.54 4.58
CA GLY A 154 49.24 7.76 5.34
C GLY A 154 48.80 7.70 6.81
N LEU A 155 48.03 6.69 7.21
CA LEU A 155 47.66 6.47 8.61
C LEU A 155 48.83 5.85 9.38
N HIS A 156 49.03 6.27 10.63
CA HIS A 156 50.16 5.80 11.44
C HIS A 156 50.06 4.31 11.80
N ASP A 157 48.85 3.86 12.14
CA ASP A 157 48.60 2.52 12.68
C ASP A 157 48.14 1.51 11.61
N GLN A 158 47.86 1.98 10.38
CA GLN A 158 47.47 1.16 9.23
C GLN A 158 46.42 0.07 9.59
N PRO A 159 45.30 0.42 10.23
CA PRO A 159 44.34 -0.57 10.73
C PRO A 159 43.61 -1.28 9.57
N PRO A 160 43.06 -2.48 9.80
CA PRO A 160 42.22 -3.17 8.82
C PRO A 160 41.02 -2.33 8.39
N LEU A 161 40.64 -2.46 7.12
CA LEU A 161 39.47 -1.80 6.55
C LEU A 161 38.32 -2.79 6.45
N LEU A 162 37.14 -2.43 6.96
CA LEU A 162 35.94 -3.25 6.83
C LEU A 162 34.96 -2.57 5.87
N LEU A 163 34.67 -3.23 4.75
CA LEU A 163 33.63 -2.80 3.82
C LEU A 163 32.40 -3.69 3.98
N HIS A 164 31.28 -3.11 4.40
CA HIS A 164 29.98 -3.76 4.43
C HIS A 164 29.16 -3.36 3.21
N ILE A 165 28.81 -4.32 2.36
CA ILE A 165 27.87 -4.13 1.25
C ILE A 165 26.47 -4.56 1.71
N GLN A 166 25.59 -3.57 1.84
CA GLN A 166 24.19 -3.77 2.19
C GLN A 166 23.36 -4.17 0.97
N GLN A 167 22.47 -5.15 1.12
CA GLN A 167 21.57 -5.59 0.03
C GLN A 167 22.33 -6.00 -1.25
N ALA A 168 23.37 -6.81 -1.10
CA ALA A 168 24.27 -7.15 -2.20
C ALA A 168 23.60 -7.88 -3.37
N GLN A 169 22.43 -8.48 -3.17
CA GLN A 169 21.61 -9.10 -4.23
C GLN A 169 21.14 -8.09 -5.29
N LEU A 170 21.17 -6.79 -5.00
CA LEU A 170 20.82 -5.73 -5.95
C LEU A 170 21.99 -5.36 -6.86
N VAL A 171 23.21 -5.75 -6.51
CA VAL A 171 24.42 -5.49 -7.30
C VAL A 171 24.51 -6.52 -8.41
N SER A 172 24.84 -6.09 -9.64
CA SER A 172 25.08 -7.05 -10.71
C SER A 172 26.27 -7.95 -10.37
N THR A 173 26.16 -9.24 -10.67
CA THR A 173 27.21 -10.23 -10.38
C THR A 173 28.53 -9.89 -11.07
N ALA A 174 28.48 -9.31 -12.27
CA ALA A 174 29.63 -8.82 -13.01
C ALA A 174 30.33 -7.63 -12.32
N VAL A 175 29.58 -6.73 -11.68
CA VAL A 175 30.15 -5.61 -10.93
C VAL A 175 30.77 -6.10 -9.63
N LEU A 176 30.04 -6.92 -8.85
CA LEU A 176 30.53 -7.44 -7.58
C LEU A 176 31.81 -8.26 -7.74
N SER A 177 31.87 -9.14 -8.75
CA SER A 177 33.05 -9.95 -9.04
C SER A 177 34.26 -9.11 -9.48
N LYS A 178 34.06 -8.07 -10.30
CA LYS A 178 35.12 -7.13 -10.69
C LYS A 178 35.63 -6.30 -9.51
N ILE A 179 34.76 -5.88 -8.60
CA ILE A 179 35.17 -5.15 -7.39
C ILE A 179 36.06 -6.01 -6.50
N MET A 180 35.69 -7.28 -6.29
CA MET A 180 36.51 -8.20 -5.50
C MET A 180 37.87 -8.44 -6.15
N TYR A 181 37.88 -8.61 -7.49
CA TYR A 181 39.13 -8.70 -8.23
C TYR A 181 40.00 -7.46 -8.05
N ILE A 182 39.42 -6.25 -8.14
CA ILE A 182 40.14 -5.00 -7.85
C ILE A 182 40.72 -5.02 -6.44
N PHE A 183 39.94 -5.37 -5.41
CA PHE A 183 40.46 -5.45 -4.04
C PHE A 183 41.59 -6.46 -3.88
N ASN A 184 41.55 -7.58 -4.61
CA ASN A 184 42.62 -8.56 -4.59
C ASN A 184 43.91 -8.05 -5.25
N LEU A 185 43.81 -7.18 -6.26
CA LEU A 185 44.98 -6.49 -6.83
C LEU A 185 45.62 -5.49 -5.86
N HIS A 186 44.84 -4.93 -4.92
CA HIS A 186 45.32 -4.03 -3.87
C HIS A 186 45.70 -4.78 -2.59
N ALA A 187 46.52 -5.83 -2.75
CA ALA A 187 47.04 -6.70 -1.68
C ALA A 187 47.69 -5.96 -0.49
N ASP A 188 48.25 -4.78 -0.72
CA ASP A 188 48.87 -3.97 0.34
C ASP A 188 47.86 -3.42 1.35
N ILE A 189 46.56 -3.43 1.03
CA ILE A 189 45.51 -2.93 1.92
C ILE A 189 44.74 -4.11 2.53
N PRO A 190 44.67 -4.23 3.86
CA PRO A 190 43.91 -5.25 4.55
C PRO A 190 42.39 -4.96 4.51
N ILE A 191 41.78 -5.12 3.33
CA ILE A 191 40.33 -4.97 3.11
C ILE A 191 39.63 -6.28 3.47
N ARG A 192 38.62 -6.18 4.34
CA ARG A 192 37.69 -7.27 4.70
C ARG A 192 36.31 -6.92 4.18
N LEU A 193 35.65 -7.89 3.56
CA LEU A 193 34.37 -7.68 2.91
C LEU A 193 33.25 -8.40 3.68
N LEU A 194 32.25 -7.65 4.14
CA LEU A 194 31.03 -8.18 4.74
C LEU A 194 29.86 -7.93 3.78
N VAL A 195 29.15 -8.99 3.42
CA VAL A 195 28.08 -8.96 2.41
C VAL A 195 26.78 -9.37 3.07
N SER A 196 25.81 -8.45 3.17
CA SER A 196 24.49 -8.77 3.70
C SER A 196 23.49 -9.06 2.59
N VAL A 197 22.81 -10.22 2.71
CA VAL A 197 21.85 -10.73 1.71
C VAL A 197 20.58 -11.24 2.39
N PRO A 198 19.42 -11.20 1.73
CA PRO A 198 18.17 -11.73 2.28
C PRO A 198 18.16 -13.26 2.32
N SER A 199 18.88 -13.91 1.40
CA SER A 199 18.99 -15.37 1.32
C SER A 199 20.35 -15.75 0.78
N ILE A 200 21.13 -16.47 1.60
CA ILE A 200 22.45 -16.98 1.21
C ILE A 200 22.31 -17.95 0.04
N ASN A 201 21.32 -18.86 0.08
CA ASN A 201 21.16 -19.88 -0.96
C ASN A 201 20.86 -19.25 -2.33
N ILE A 202 19.95 -18.28 -2.39
CA ILE A 202 19.59 -17.60 -3.64
C ILE A 202 20.79 -16.79 -4.14
N PHE A 203 21.46 -16.05 -3.25
CA PHE A 203 22.64 -15.28 -3.60
C PHE A 203 23.75 -16.18 -4.17
N MET A 204 24.13 -17.25 -3.46
CA MET A 204 25.16 -18.18 -3.92
C MET A 204 24.81 -18.90 -5.23
N SER A 205 23.52 -19.15 -5.48
CA SER A 205 23.08 -19.78 -6.74
C SER A 205 23.18 -18.85 -7.96
N THR A 206 23.07 -17.54 -7.74
CA THR A 206 23.11 -16.53 -8.80
C THR A 206 24.51 -15.93 -8.96
N TRP A 207 25.33 -16.01 -7.92
CA TRP A 207 26.60 -15.35 -7.88
C TRP A 207 27.71 -16.14 -8.57
N THR A 208 28.27 -15.55 -9.63
CA THR A 208 29.37 -16.09 -10.41
C THR A 208 30.66 -15.33 -10.11
N MET A 209 31.57 -15.92 -9.37
CA MET A 209 32.91 -15.38 -9.16
C MET A 209 33.78 -15.57 -10.40
N VAL A 210 34.64 -14.59 -10.74
CA VAL A 210 35.64 -14.73 -11.80
C VAL A 210 36.70 -15.76 -11.39
N GLU A 211 37.16 -15.71 -10.14
CA GLU A 211 38.16 -16.64 -9.63
C GLU A 211 37.93 -16.99 -8.14
N PRO A 212 37.33 -18.17 -7.86
CA PRO A 212 37.02 -18.57 -6.48
C PRO A 212 38.24 -18.78 -5.58
N SER A 213 39.41 -19.05 -6.15
CA SER A 213 40.67 -19.29 -5.41
C SER A 213 41.20 -18.05 -4.68
N GLU A 214 40.78 -16.86 -5.11
CA GLU A 214 41.20 -15.55 -4.61
C GLU A 214 40.44 -15.07 -3.38
N VAL A 215 39.36 -15.75 -3.01
CA VAL A 215 38.47 -15.33 -1.92
C VAL A 215 38.50 -16.36 -0.79
N ASP A 216 38.61 -15.88 0.44
CA ASP A 216 38.40 -16.69 1.63
C ASP A 216 36.97 -16.46 2.14
N LEU A 217 36.07 -17.33 1.71
CA LEU A 217 34.63 -17.20 1.96
C LEU A 217 34.24 -17.85 3.28
N SER A 218 33.67 -17.04 4.18
CA SER A 218 32.97 -17.46 5.39
C SER A 218 31.48 -17.17 5.27
N ILE A 219 30.64 -18.12 5.67
CA ILE A 219 29.20 -17.90 5.79
C ILE A 219 28.90 -17.72 7.27
N LEU A 220 28.51 -16.50 7.65
CA LEU A 220 28.11 -16.19 9.02
C LEU A 220 26.69 -16.70 9.23
N SER A 221 26.57 -17.66 10.13
CA SER A 221 25.35 -18.43 10.36
C SER A 221 24.44 -17.81 11.41
N SER A 222 24.41 -16.48 11.48
CA SER A 222 23.56 -15.78 12.43
C SER A 222 22.12 -16.29 12.38
N GLY A 223 21.66 -16.80 13.51
CA GLY A 223 20.30 -17.30 13.67
C GLY A 223 20.02 -18.66 13.04
N ARG A 224 21.00 -19.47 12.60
CA ARG A 224 20.73 -20.88 12.24
C ARG A 224 20.24 -21.70 13.44
N THR A 225 20.65 -21.32 14.65
CA THR A 225 20.23 -21.98 15.90
C THR A 225 18.84 -21.55 16.37
N ARG A 226 18.36 -20.38 15.96
CA ARG A 226 17.02 -19.85 16.27
C ARG A 226 16.21 -19.72 14.98
N LYS A 227 15.28 -20.67 14.75
CA LYS A 227 14.32 -20.66 13.62
C LYS A 227 13.80 -19.24 13.37
N ARG A 228 13.53 -18.85 12.11
CA ARG A 228 12.95 -17.53 11.73
C ARG A 228 11.74 -17.14 12.60
N SER A 229 11.02 -18.12 13.13
CA SER A 229 9.91 -17.94 14.05
C SER A 229 10.30 -17.50 15.47
N ALA A 230 11.59 -17.40 15.85
CA ALA A 230 11.97 -17.07 17.23
C ALA A 230 11.54 -15.64 17.64
N GLY A 231 11.65 -14.67 16.73
CA GLY A 231 11.16 -13.31 16.97
C GLY A 231 9.63 -13.25 16.99
N VAL A 232 8.99 -13.99 16.10
CA VAL A 232 7.53 -14.13 16.01
C VAL A 232 6.99 -14.74 17.31
N HIS A 233 7.53 -15.89 17.73
CA HIS A 233 7.18 -16.55 18.98
C HIS A 233 7.46 -15.68 20.21
N ALA A 234 8.54 -14.89 20.22
CA ALA A 234 8.81 -13.99 21.35
C ALA A 234 7.71 -12.92 21.49
N ILE A 235 7.24 -12.36 20.37
CA ILE A 235 6.15 -11.39 20.35
C ILE A 235 4.81 -12.06 20.69
N LEU A 236 4.49 -13.19 20.05
CA LEU A 236 3.24 -13.92 20.30
C LEU A 236 3.14 -14.41 21.74
N LYS A 237 4.25 -14.88 22.33
CA LYS A 237 4.31 -15.24 23.74
C LYS A 237 4.03 -14.05 24.64
N ALA A 238 4.63 -12.89 24.35
CA ALA A 238 4.33 -11.66 25.08
C ALA A 238 2.87 -11.22 24.90
N ALA A 239 2.28 -11.47 23.73
CA ALA A 239 0.89 -11.15 23.44
C ALA A 239 -0.13 -12.10 24.07
N SER A 240 0.26 -13.33 24.37
CA SER A 240 -0.61 -14.35 24.99
C SER A 240 -0.53 -14.34 26.52
N ASP A 241 0.34 -13.52 27.11
CA ASP A 241 0.54 -13.45 28.56
C ASP A 241 -0.52 -12.57 29.24
N TYR A 242 -1.60 -13.21 29.68
CA TYR A 242 -2.71 -12.58 30.41
C TYR A 242 -2.29 -11.90 31.72
N GLN A 243 -1.14 -12.23 32.30
CA GLN A 243 -0.67 -11.61 33.55
C GLN A 243 0.04 -10.29 33.31
N GLU A 244 0.69 -10.13 32.16
CA GLU A 244 1.49 -8.94 31.84
C GLU A 244 0.80 -7.97 30.88
N VAL A 245 -0.16 -8.44 30.09
CA VAL A 245 -0.83 -7.65 29.06
C VAL A 245 -2.33 -7.55 29.35
N PRO A 246 -2.89 -6.33 29.36
CA PRO A 246 -4.31 -6.13 29.65
C PRO A 246 -5.22 -6.62 28.51
N ILE A 247 -4.68 -6.81 27.31
CA ILE A 247 -5.39 -7.34 26.14
C ILE A 247 -4.54 -8.46 25.56
N ALA A 248 -5.00 -9.70 25.69
CA ALA A 248 -4.28 -10.87 25.23
C ALA A 248 -4.81 -11.33 23.86
N ILE A 249 -4.01 -12.11 23.14
CA ILE A 249 -4.48 -12.85 21.95
C ILE A 249 -4.92 -14.25 22.32
N THR A 250 -5.85 -14.81 21.56
CA THR A 250 -6.18 -16.23 21.65
C THR A 250 -5.13 -17.10 20.98
N ASP A 251 -5.06 -18.38 21.39
CA ASP A 251 -4.12 -19.34 20.82
C ASP A 251 -4.37 -19.55 19.32
N GLU A 252 -5.64 -19.55 18.90
CA GLU A 252 -6.04 -19.64 17.49
C GLU A 252 -5.48 -18.46 16.66
N LEU A 253 -5.58 -17.23 17.18
CA LEU A 253 -5.00 -16.05 16.55
C LEU A 253 -3.46 -16.12 16.54
N ALA A 254 -2.84 -16.65 17.59
CA ALA A 254 -1.39 -16.84 17.62
C ALA A 254 -0.92 -17.86 16.56
N GLU A 255 -1.67 -18.94 16.36
CA GLU A 255 -1.41 -19.93 15.30
C GLU A 255 -1.63 -19.34 13.90
N GLU A 256 -2.71 -18.59 13.69
CA GLU A 256 -2.99 -17.90 12.43
C GLU A 256 -1.85 -16.93 12.06
N LEU A 257 -1.46 -16.04 12.99
CA LEU A 257 -0.35 -15.11 12.78
C LEU A 257 0.99 -15.82 12.53
N GLY A 258 1.20 -16.99 13.15
CA GLY A 258 2.36 -17.83 12.89
C GLY A 258 2.37 -18.42 11.47
N GLY A 259 1.21 -18.91 11.01
CA GLY A 259 1.03 -19.46 9.66
C GLY A 259 1.09 -18.39 8.57
N GLU A 260 0.49 -17.21 8.80
CA GLU A 260 0.56 -16.07 7.90
C GLU A 260 2.01 -15.62 7.68
N GLU A 261 2.81 -15.57 8.75
CA GLU A 261 4.22 -15.23 8.60
C GLU A 261 4.99 -16.30 7.81
N GLU A 262 4.73 -17.59 8.04
CA GLU A 262 5.38 -18.63 7.23
C GLU A 262 5.10 -18.46 5.72
N LEU A 263 3.90 -17.95 5.38
CA LEU A 263 3.47 -17.72 4.01
C LEU A 263 3.97 -16.39 3.41
N LEU A 264 3.94 -15.30 4.18
CA LEU A 264 4.23 -13.93 3.70
C LEU A 264 5.69 -13.48 3.91
N GLY A 265 6.39 -14.04 4.90
CA GLY A 265 7.82 -13.77 5.16
C GLY A 265 8.13 -12.34 5.64
N GLY A 266 7.19 -11.68 6.32
CA GLY A 266 7.36 -10.37 6.96
C GLY A 266 8.14 -10.39 8.28
N GLY A 267 8.38 -11.57 8.85
CA GLY A 267 9.10 -11.77 10.11
C GLY A 267 8.43 -11.12 11.33
N ALA A 268 9.22 -10.93 12.39
CA ALA A 268 8.76 -10.33 13.64
C ALA A 268 8.17 -8.91 13.46
N ALA A 269 8.69 -8.13 12.50
CA ALA A 269 8.18 -6.80 12.18
C ALA A 269 6.79 -6.87 11.51
N GLY A 270 6.56 -7.86 10.65
CA GLY A 270 5.25 -8.16 10.07
C GLY A 270 4.24 -8.48 11.16
N THR A 271 4.53 -9.46 12.03
CA THR A 271 3.66 -9.84 13.15
C THR A 271 3.34 -8.67 14.08
N LEU A 272 4.33 -7.81 14.39
CA LEU A 272 4.10 -6.61 15.21
C LEU A 272 3.14 -5.62 14.53
N LYS A 273 3.23 -5.47 13.20
CA LYS A 273 2.31 -4.62 12.42
C LYS A 273 0.89 -5.21 12.45
N SER A 274 0.76 -6.53 12.33
CA SER A 274 -0.52 -7.25 12.42
C SER A 274 -1.19 -7.03 13.78
N LEU A 275 -0.45 -7.25 14.87
CA LEU A 275 -0.92 -7.02 16.23
C LEU A 275 -1.30 -5.55 16.48
N LYS A 276 -0.54 -4.60 15.92
CA LYS A 276 -0.89 -3.17 15.99
C LYS A 276 -2.24 -2.89 15.34
N TRP A 277 -2.48 -3.47 14.16
CA TRP A 277 -3.74 -3.31 13.46
C TRP A 277 -4.90 -3.98 14.22
N LEU A 278 -4.69 -5.18 14.76
CA LEU A 278 -5.70 -5.89 15.57
C LEU A 278 -6.05 -5.10 16.83
N LEU A 279 -5.08 -4.54 17.55
CA LEU A 279 -5.33 -3.66 18.70
C LEU A 279 -6.12 -2.42 18.29
N LEU A 280 -5.80 -1.83 17.13
CA LEU A 280 -6.53 -0.68 16.61
C LEU A 280 -7.98 -1.06 16.28
N HIS A 281 -8.19 -2.17 15.59
CA HIS A 281 -9.50 -2.69 15.23
C HIS A 281 -10.34 -2.98 16.48
N HIS A 282 -9.77 -3.73 17.44
CA HIS A 282 -10.40 -4.02 18.73
C HIS A 282 -10.78 -2.73 19.47
N SER A 283 -9.98 -1.67 19.37
CA SER A 283 -10.29 -0.37 20.00
C SER A 283 -11.54 0.33 19.44
N TYR A 284 -12.05 -0.07 18.28
CA TYR A 284 -13.26 0.51 17.67
C TYR A 284 -14.44 -0.46 17.62
N THR A 285 -14.20 -1.75 17.43
CA THR A 285 -15.28 -2.71 17.15
C THR A 285 -15.60 -3.62 18.33
N SER A 286 -14.77 -3.63 19.38
CA SER A 286 -14.97 -4.56 20.50
C SER A 286 -16.17 -4.17 21.35
N PRO A 287 -16.83 -5.15 21.99
CA PRO A 287 -17.84 -4.87 23.01
C PRO A 287 -17.27 -4.01 24.15
N LEU A 288 -15.99 -4.18 24.49
CA LEU A 288 -15.28 -3.34 25.46
C LEU A 288 -15.24 -1.86 25.04
N ALA A 289 -14.95 -1.58 23.77
CA ALA A 289 -14.98 -0.22 23.22
C ALA A 289 -16.40 0.35 23.27
N SER A 290 -17.43 -0.44 22.94
CA SER A 290 -18.83 -0.01 23.00
C SER A 290 -19.30 0.36 24.42
N ILE A 291 -18.82 -0.35 25.44
CA ILE A 291 -19.15 -0.05 26.84
C ILE A 291 -18.40 1.20 27.32
N ALA A 292 -17.17 1.42 26.84
CA ALA A 292 -16.36 2.58 27.19
C ALA A 292 -16.81 3.87 26.47
N ASP A 293 -17.47 3.74 25.31
CA ASP A 293 -18.06 4.86 24.56
C ASP A 293 -19.42 5.29 25.11
N ASP A 294 -20.06 4.50 25.98
CA ASP A 294 -21.29 4.91 26.67
C ASP A 294 -20.97 5.98 27.72
N GLU A 295 -21.46 7.21 27.53
CA GLU A 295 -21.17 8.39 28.37
C GLU A 295 -21.71 8.28 29.81
N SER A 296 -22.32 7.16 30.18
CA SER A 296 -22.81 6.93 31.54
C SER A 296 -21.65 6.80 32.54
N SER A 297 -21.71 7.55 33.65
CA SER A 297 -20.66 7.49 34.68
C SER A 297 -20.54 6.10 35.35
N ASP A 298 -21.59 5.28 35.25
CA ASP A 298 -21.64 3.92 35.76
C ASP A 298 -20.98 2.91 34.81
N SER A 299 -20.99 3.10 33.49
CA SER A 299 -20.29 2.22 32.52
C SER A 299 -18.77 2.36 32.68
N LEU A 300 -18.25 3.58 32.77
CA LEU A 300 -16.83 3.84 32.98
C LEU A 300 -16.31 3.28 34.30
N ARG A 301 -17.11 3.33 35.37
CA ARG A 301 -16.77 2.69 36.66
C ARG A 301 -16.72 1.17 36.55
N LYS A 302 -17.63 0.55 35.80
CA LYS A 302 -17.62 -0.90 35.54
C LYS A 302 -16.41 -1.31 34.69
N VAL A 303 -16.08 -0.54 33.66
CA VAL A 303 -14.88 -0.79 32.84
C VAL A 303 -13.60 -0.65 33.66
N GLN A 304 -13.53 0.37 34.53
CA GLN A 304 -12.38 0.54 35.43
C GLN A 304 -12.26 -0.62 36.43
N ALA A 305 -13.38 -1.09 37.01
CA ALA A 305 -13.39 -2.26 37.89
C ALA A 305 -12.94 -3.54 37.17
N LEU A 306 -13.36 -3.76 35.92
CA LEU A 306 -12.92 -4.89 35.10
C LEU A 306 -11.43 -4.81 34.75
N VAL A 307 -10.92 -3.61 34.43
CA VAL A 307 -9.49 -3.38 34.17
C VAL A 307 -8.66 -3.66 35.42
N ASP A 308 -9.15 -3.28 36.60
CA ASP A 308 -8.44 -3.50 37.86
C ASP A 308 -8.52 -4.97 38.32
N GLU A 309 -9.63 -5.67 38.08
CA GLU A 309 -9.77 -7.11 38.31
C GLU A 309 -8.78 -7.94 37.46
N ILE A 310 -8.56 -7.53 36.21
CA ILE A 310 -7.60 -8.17 35.29
C ILE A 310 -6.16 -7.91 35.74
N LYS A 311 -5.84 -6.69 36.18
CA LYS A 311 -4.51 -6.38 36.74
C LYS A 311 -4.21 -7.18 38.02
N GLU A 312 -5.23 -7.50 38.80
CA GLU A 312 -5.12 -8.33 40.00
C GLU A 312 -5.08 -9.84 39.68
N GLY A 313 -5.09 -10.22 38.40
CA GLY A 313 -4.90 -11.60 37.95
C GLY A 313 -6.08 -12.52 38.24
N HIS A 314 -7.28 -11.97 38.43
CA HIS A 314 -8.48 -12.74 38.68
C HIS A 314 -9.16 -13.10 37.34
N ASN A 315 -9.31 -14.39 37.07
CA ASN A 315 -10.08 -14.89 35.91
C ASN A 315 -11.59 -14.68 36.17
N GLY A 316 -12.04 -13.42 36.05
CA GLY A 316 -13.41 -13.01 36.23
C GLY A 316 -14.32 -13.29 35.02
N SER A 317 -15.61 -12.95 35.14
CA SER A 317 -16.65 -13.18 34.13
C SER A 317 -16.53 -12.32 32.85
N GLY A 318 -15.45 -11.55 32.69
CA GLY A 318 -15.24 -10.59 31.61
C GLY A 318 -13.97 -10.78 30.78
N THR A 319 -13.23 -11.87 30.96
CA THR A 319 -11.96 -12.12 30.23
C THR A 319 -12.10 -12.07 28.71
N HIS A 320 -13.24 -12.54 28.18
CA HIS A 320 -13.58 -12.50 26.75
C HIS A 320 -13.64 -11.08 26.15
N LEU A 321 -13.79 -10.03 26.98
CA LEU A 321 -13.81 -8.63 26.53
C LEU A 321 -12.40 -8.07 26.28
N PHE A 322 -11.38 -8.78 26.79
CA PHE A 322 -9.98 -8.39 26.75
C PHE A 322 -9.14 -9.39 25.95
N THR A 323 -9.80 -10.27 25.18
CA THR A 323 -9.17 -11.19 24.25
C THR A 323 -9.41 -10.73 22.82
N MET A 324 -8.35 -10.73 22.02
CA MET A 324 -8.44 -10.54 20.58
C MET A 324 -8.51 -11.89 19.87
N ASP A 325 -9.52 -12.05 19.03
CA ASP A 325 -9.76 -13.22 18.19
C ASP A 325 -9.35 -12.99 16.73
N THR A 326 -9.37 -14.08 15.96
CA THR A 326 -9.15 -14.09 14.50
C THR A 326 -10.06 -13.11 13.79
N ASN A 327 -9.53 -12.38 12.80
CA ASN A 327 -10.31 -11.40 12.03
C ASN A 327 -10.16 -11.68 10.53
N ALA A 328 -11.29 -11.89 9.85
CA ALA A 328 -11.32 -12.22 8.43
C ALA A 328 -10.68 -11.15 7.51
N ASP A 329 -10.66 -9.88 7.94
CA ASP A 329 -10.08 -8.78 7.18
C ASP A 329 -8.57 -8.62 7.39
N LEU A 330 -7.97 -9.37 8.32
CA LEU A 330 -6.54 -9.25 8.63
C LEU A 330 -5.67 -9.49 7.39
N ILE A 331 -5.96 -10.58 6.67
CA ILE A 331 -5.24 -10.94 5.44
C ILE A 331 -5.42 -9.87 4.37
N SER A 332 -6.65 -9.37 4.19
CA SER A 332 -6.97 -8.39 3.14
C SER A 332 -6.32 -7.03 3.39
N VAL A 333 -6.11 -6.65 4.66
CA VAL A 333 -5.43 -5.42 5.03
C VAL A 333 -3.91 -5.55 4.96
N GLN A 334 -3.36 -6.69 5.37
CA GLN A 334 -1.92 -6.92 5.35
C GLN A 334 -1.37 -7.09 3.93
N ASN A 335 -2.08 -7.87 3.12
CA ASN A 335 -1.75 -8.17 1.74
C ASN A 335 -2.99 -7.90 0.87
N PRO A 336 -3.34 -6.61 0.65
CA PRO A 336 -4.41 -6.29 -0.25
C PRO A 336 -4.08 -6.93 -1.58
N THR A 337 -5.07 -7.51 -2.24
CA THR A 337 -4.94 -8.01 -3.61
C THR A 337 -5.40 -6.90 -4.55
N PRO A 338 -4.69 -5.75 -4.68
CA PRO A 338 -5.22 -4.53 -5.29
C PRO A 338 -5.70 -4.78 -6.71
N ARG A 339 -4.99 -5.67 -7.42
CA ARG A 339 -5.37 -6.12 -8.75
C ARG A 339 -6.77 -6.76 -8.77
N LEU A 340 -7.03 -7.72 -7.88
CA LEU A 340 -8.33 -8.38 -7.81
C LEU A 340 -9.41 -7.42 -7.31
N SER A 341 -9.10 -6.57 -6.33
CA SER A 341 -10.03 -5.57 -5.81
C SER A 341 -10.47 -4.57 -6.90
N ILE A 342 -9.55 -4.10 -7.74
CA ILE A 342 -9.86 -3.19 -8.85
C ILE A 342 -10.69 -3.90 -9.92
N LEU A 343 -10.31 -5.12 -10.31
CA LEU A 343 -11.08 -5.89 -11.30
C LEU A 343 -12.48 -6.22 -10.79
N GLN A 344 -12.61 -6.52 -9.49
CA GLN A 344 -13.91 -6.74 -8.85
C GLN A 344 -14.73 -5.46 -8.84
N ALA A 345 -14.12 -4.31 -8.51
CA ALA A 345 -14.79 -3.01 -8.54
C ALA A 345 -15.26 -2.61 -9.93
N LEU A 346 -14.49 -2.93 -10.98
CA LEU A 346 -14.90 -2.70 -12.37
C LEU A 346 -15.99 -3.67 -12.83
N SER A 347 -16.01 -4.90 -12.30
CA SER A 347 -17.02 -5.90 -12.65
C SER A 347 -18.36 -5.71 -11.94
N LYS A 348 -18.36 -5.05 -10.77
CA LYS A 348 -19.53 -4.83 -9.92
C LYS A 348 -19.46 -3.44 -9.28
N PRO A 349 -19.53 -2.37 -10.08
CA PRO A 349 -19.44 -1.01 -9.54
C PRO A 349 -20.59 -0.68 -8.57
N SER A 350 -21.74 -1.34 -8.74
CA SER A 350 -22.92 -1.19 -7.87
C SER A 350 -22.66 -1.53 -6.40
N THR A 351 -21.68 -2.38 -6.06
CA THR A 351 -21.35 -2.67 -4.66
C THR A 351 -20.71 -1.49 -3.92
N PHE A 352 -20.28 -0.45 -4.65
CA PHE A 352 -19.67 0.75 -4.11
C PHE A 352 -20.65 1.93 -4.04
N LEU A 353 -21.90 1.74 -4.49
CA LEU A 353 -22.98 2.71 -4.33
C LEU A 353 -23.73 2.46 -3.03
N PRO A 354 -24.02 3.50 -2.23
CA PRO A 354 -25.02 3.37 -1.18
C PRO A 354 -26.36 3.09 -1.85
N THR A 355 -26.92 1.89 -1.66
CA THR A 355 -28.30 1.57 -2.06
C THR A 355 -29.25 2.45 -1.26
N THR A 356 -29.60 3.62 -1.77
CA THR A 356 -30.74 4.39 -1.27
C THR A 356 -32.00 3.69 -1.74
N SER A 357 -32.56 2.81 -0.91
CA SER A 357 -33.98 2.48 -0.98
C SER A 357 -34.74 3.46 -0.09
N PRO A 358 -35.50 4.42 -0.64
CA PRO A 358 -36.46 5.17 0.13
C PRO A 358 -37.77 4.38 0.20
N ALA A 359 -37.83 3.35 1.04
CA ALA A 359 -39.12 2.77 1.44
C ALA A 359 -39.63 3.51 2.68
N ILE A 360 -40.17 4.71 2.48
CA ILE A 360 -41.14 5.32 3.41
C ILE A 360 -42.48 5.28 2.69
N GLY A 361 -43.34 4.34 3.09
CA GLY A 361 -44.70 4.25 2.60
C GLY A 361 -45.35 2.89 2.85
N ASP A 362 -45.57 2.52 4.10
CA ASP A 362 -46.90 2.07 4.53
C ASP A 362 -46.96 1.83 6.04
N LEU A 363 -47.60 2.78 6.72
CA LEU A 363 -48.22 2.60 8.02
C LEU A 363 -49.62 2.03 7.78
N HIS A 364 -49.81 0.73 8.01
CA HIS A 364 -51.02 0.22 8.66
C HIS A 364 -50.78 -1.16 9.27
N GLY A 365 -51.09 -1.27 10.56
CA GLY A 365 -50.80 -2.44 11.37
C GLY A 365 -51.75 -3.62 11.19
N HIS A 366 -51.31 -4.77 11.69
CA HIS A 366 -52.18 -5.74 12.34
C HIS A 366 -51.36 -6.58 13.32
N GLU A 367 -51.91 -6.73 14.52
CA GLU A 367 -51.39 -7.56 15.61
C GLU A 367 -51.55 -9.08 15.35
N ASN A 368 -50.70 -9.84 16.06
CA ASN A 368 -50.81 -11.23 16.51
C ASN A 368 -50.28 -12.38 15.63
N GLY A 369 -49.34 -13.14 16.21
CA GLY A 369 -49.33 -14.61 16.08
C GLY A 369 -47.98 -15.29 15.81
N ALA A 370 -47.27 -15.64 16.89
CA ALA A 370 -46.51 -16.88 17.15
C ALA A 370 -45.50 -17.49 16.12
N GLU A 371 -44.27 -17.70 16.64
CA GLU A 371 -43.34 -18.83 16.47
C GLU A 371 -42.74 -19.14 15.09
N ALA A 372 -41.43 -18.87 14.91
CA ALA A 372 -40.35 -19.88 14.87
C ALA A 372 -39.02 -19.34 14.28
N ASP A 373 -37.94 -19.64 14.99
CA ASP A 373 -36.54 -19.87 14.58
C ASP A 373 -35.73 -18.87 13.71
N GLY A 374 -34.61 -18.44 14.32
CA GLY A 374 -33.32 -18.27 13.65
C GLY A 374 -32.96 -16.86 13.18
N ALA A 375 -32.20 -16.09 13.98
CA ALA A 375 -31.51 -14.90 13.47
C ALA A 375 -30.24 -14.55 14.27
N ASP A 376 -29.16 -14.44 13.51
CA ASP A 376 -27.86 -13.85 13.81
C ASP A 376 -27.93 -12.39 14.34
N PRO A 377 -26.91 -11.96 15.10
CA PRO A 377 -26.77 -10.59 15.57
C PRO A 377 -25.84 -9.79 14.64
N ASN A 378 -26.38 -8.89 13.82
CA ASN A 378 -25.61 -7.75 13.33
C ASN A 378 -26.55 -6.62 12.89
N ARG A 379 -26.88 -5.74 13.83
CA ARG A 379 -27.57 -4.48 13.58
C ARG A 379 -26.77 -3.34 14.22
N THR A 380 -26.00 -2.66 13.40
CA THR A 380 -25.39 -1.35 13.71
C THR A 380 -26.40 -0.24 13.48
N SER A 381 -26.45 0.68 14.44
CA SER A 381 -27.37 1.82 14.51
C SER A 381 -27.06 2.93 13.47
N PRO A 382 -28.04 3.79 13.13
CA PRO A 382 -27.94 4.74 12.02
C PRO A 382 -27.33 6.09 12.43
N LEU A 383 -26.48 6.64 11.53
CA LEU A 383 -25.94 8.00 11.58
C LEU A 383 -27.01 9.04 11.25
N THR A 384 -27.12 10.05 12.11
CA THR A 384 -28.01 11.21 11.92
C THR A 384 -27.30 12.28 11.07
N SER A 385 -27.81 12.55 9.87
CA SER A 385 -27.39 13.68 9.04
C SER A 385 -28.13 14.96 9.47
N ARG A 386 -27.47 15.82 10.24
CA ARG A 386 -27.98 17.16 10.56
C ARG A 386 -27.63 18.14 9.45
N LYS A 387 -28.68 18.46 8.68
CA LYS A 387 -28.81 19.58 7.73
C LYS A 387 -28.44 20.91 8.41
N SER A 388 -27.42 21.59 7.90
CA SER A 388 -26.99 22.93 8.29
C SER A 388 -28.01 23.98 7.84
N GLY A 389 -28.69 24.60 8.82
CA GLY A 389 -29.52 25.78 8.62
C GLY A 389 -28.67 27.04 8.76
N SER A 390 -28.74 27.89 7.73
CA SER A 390 -28.21 29.25 7.75
C SER A 390 -29.01 30.12 8.74
N ALA A 391 -28.32 30.86 9.60
CA ALA A 391 -28.88 32.01 10.31
C ALA A 391 -27.88 33.17 10.26
N THR A 392 -28.23 34.21 9.50
CA THR A 392 -27.64 35.56 9.55
C THR A 392 -27.83 36.21 10.92
N PRO A 393 -26.92 37.10 11.32
CA PRO A 393 -27.36 38.36 11.94
C PRO A 393 -26.70 39.60 11.33
N LYS A 394 -27.42 40.70 11.54
CA LYS A 394 -27.33 42.05 10.99
C LYS A 394 -26.12 42.86 11.48
N ASP A 395 -25.78 43.81 10.61
CA ASP A 395 -25.14 45.13 10.79
C ASP A 395 -25.16 45.75 12.19
N ASP A 396 -24.03 46.37 12.57
CA ASP A 396 -23.95 47.83 12.80
C ASP A 396 -22.48 48.33 12.95
N ASP A 397 -22.14 49.34 12.13
CA ASP A 397 -21.31 50.54 12.37
C ASP A 397 -19.83 50.50 12.82
N ALA A 398 -18.91 50.94 11.94
CA ALA A 398 -18.36 52.32 11.90
C ALA A 398 -16.85 52.50 11.54
N VAL A 399 -16.62 53.12 10.37
CA VAL A 399 -15.82 54.35 10.12
C VAL A 399 -14.25 54.32 10.07
N VAL A 400 -13.75 55.00 9.03
CA VAL A 400 -12.40 55.54 8.70
C VAL A 400 -11.45 54.60 7.93
N GLY A 401 -10.97 54.87 6.71
CA GLY A 401 -11.03 56.02 5.81
C GLY A 401 -9.91 55.92 4.75
N GLY A 402 -9.99 56.69 3.65
CA GLY A 402 -8.79 57.10 2.89
C GLY A 402 -8.63 56.67 1.43
N GLN A 403 -9.39 57.32 0.54
CA GLN A 403 -9.01 57.83 -0.80
C GLN A 403 -7.78 57.28 -1.54
N ARG A 404 -7.98 56.87 -2.81
CA ARG A 404 -7.38 57.55 -3.98
C ARG A 404 -8.12 57.24 -5.29
N ARG A 405 -8.40 58.31 -6.03
CA ARG A 405 -9.02 58.41 -7.37
C ARG A 405 -7.95 58.39 -8.48
N SER A 406 -8.28 57.84 -9.65
CA SER A 406 -8.15 58.41 -11.02
C SER A 406 -8.43 57.27 -12.02
N ASP A 407 -9.57 57.28 -12.73
CA ASP A 407 -9.86 57.90 -14.05
C ASP A 407 -9.65 56.87 -15.18
N VAL A 408 -10.71 56.14 -15.56
CA VAL A 408 -11.60 56.36 -16.73
C VAL A 408 -10.90 56.19 -18.08
N ALA A 409 -11.20 55.07 -18.75
CA ALA A 409 -11.39 55.00 -20.20
C ALA A 409 -12.53 54.01 -20.50
N GLU A 410 -13.58 54.54 -21.14
CA GLU A 410 -14.80 53.89 -21.60
C GLU A 410 -14.60 53.04 -22.88
N MET A 411 -15.64 52.24 -23.17
CA MET A 411 -15.98 51.47 -24.38
C MET A 411 -15.47 50.02 -24.38
N ALA A 412 -16.28 48.98 -24.54
CA ALA A 412 -17.61 48.89 -25.11
C ALA A 412 -18.45 47.77 -24.49
N ASP A 413 -19.74 48.05 -24.52
CA ASP A 413 -20.90 47.28 -24.11
C ASP A 413 -21.09 46.04 -24.99
N CYS A 414 -21.08 44.84 -24.38
CA CYS A 414 -21.60 43.60 -24.96
C CYS A 414 -22.35 42.85 -23.85
N ASN A 415 -23.52 43.36 -23.48
CA ASN A 415 -24.54 42.61 -22.75
C ASN A 415 -24.95 41.37 -23.57
N GLY A 416 -24.61 40.20 -23.06
CA GLY A 416 -25.16 38.91 -23.47
C GLY A 416 -25.19 38.00 -22.25
N GLU A 417 -26.35 37.91 -21.60
CA GLU A 417 -26.63 36.98 -20.51
C GLU A 417 -26.27 35.54 -20.91
N PRO A 418 -25.51 34.77 -20.11
CA PRO A 418 -25.63 33.33 -20.15
C PRO A 418 -26.74 32.93 -19.18
N ALA A 419 -27.85 32.46 -19.75
CA ALA A 419 -28.91 31.78 -19.02
C ALA A 419 -28.30 30.60 -18.23
N ALA A 420 -28.23 30.76 -16.92
CA ALA A 420 -27.89 29.69 -15.99
C ALA A 420 -29.07 28.73 -15.86
N SER A 421 -29.18 27.78 -16.79
CA SER A 421 -29.93 26.54 -16.58
C SER A 421 -29.16 25.66 -15.58
N ARG A 422 -29.61 25.67 -14.33
CA ARG A 422 -29.24 24.72 -13.28
C ARG A 422 -29.52 23.28 -13.74
N PRO A 423 -28.58 22.31 -13.66
CA PRO A 423 -28.94 20.90 -13.66
C PRO A 423 -29.20 20.50 -12.21
N SER A 424 -30.47 20.39 -11.83
CA SER A 424 -30.90 19.68 -10.63
C SER A 424 -31.40 18.30 -11.06
N ASN A 425 -30.48 17.33 -11.12
CA ASN A 425 -30.70 15.87 -11.04
C ASN A 425 -29.35 15.15 -11.16
N ASP A 426 -28.59 15.09 -10.06
CA ASP A 426 -27.19 14.60 -10.06
C ASP A 426 -27.01 13.19 -9.45
N LEU A 427 -28.11 12.46 -9.27
CA LEU A 427 -28.10 11.08 -8.75
C LEU A 427 -28.40 10.03 -9.83
N SER A 428 -29.15 10.36 -10.89
CA SER A 428 -29.33 9.44 -12.04
C SER A 428 -28.06 9.36 -12.89
N SER A 429 -27.36 10.49 -13.05
CA SER A 429 -26.09 10.60 -13.80
C SER A 429 -24.99 9.68 -13.26
N GLY A 430 -24.95 9.48 -11.92
CA GLY A 430 -24.00 8.57 -11.29
C GLY A 430 -24.29 7.10 -11.61
N SER A 431 -25.56 6.69 -11.54
CA SER A 431 -25.99 5.32 -11.85
C SER A 431 -25.71 4.95 -13.31
N GLU A 432 -26.07 5.82 -14.25
CA GLU A 432 -25.81 5.66 -15.68
C GLU A 432 -24.31 5.59 -15.99
N ALA A 433 -23.50 6.42 -15.33
CA ALA A 433 -22.04 6.38 -15.49
C ALA A 433 -21.43 5.04 -15.03
N PHE A 434 -21.93 4.45 -13.94
CA PHE A 434 -21.44 3.15 -13.47
C PHE A 434 -21.91 1.98 -14.34
N LYS A 435 -23.15 2.02 -14.84
CA LYS A 435 -23.62 1.06 -15.85
C LYS A 435 -22.76 1.11 -17.12
N ALA A 436 -22.44 2.32 -17.60
CA ALA A 436 -21.57 2.49 -18.75
C ALA A 436 -20.16 1.90 -18.51
N VAL A 437 -19.59 2.10 -17.32
CA VAL A 437 -18.29 1.52 -16.93
C VAL A 437 -18.38 -0.01 -16.85
N GLU A 438 -19.46 -0.57 -16.30
CA GLU A 438 -19.70 -2.02 -16.22
C GLU A 438 -19.80 -2.65 -17.61
N ALA A 439 -20.59 -2.06 -18.52
CA ALA A 439 -20.73 -2.50 -19.90
C ALA A 439 -19.39 -2.44 -20.65
N LEU A 440 -18.65 -1.33 -20.53
CA LEU A 440 -17.33 -1.16 -21.14
C LEU A 440 -16.34 -2.20 -20.63
N TYR A 441 -16.33 -2.47 -19.33
CA TYR A 441 -15.47 -3.47 -18.73
C TYR A 441 -15.89 -4.90 -19.09
N ALA A 442 -17.19 -5.21 -19.20
CA ALA A 442 -17.68 -6.53 -19.62
C ALA A 442 -17.31 -6.84 -21.08
N LEU A 443 -17.43 -5.85 -21.98
CA LEU A 443 -16.99 -5.93 -23.37
C LEU A 443 -15.47 -6.08 -23.46
N TRP A 444 -14.74 -5.32 -22.63
CA TRP A 444 -13.30 -5.53 -22.49
C TRP A 444 -13.02 -6.96 -22.02
N GLN A 445 -13.65 -7.47 -20.97
CA GLN A 445 -13.38 -8.77 -20.39
C GLN A 445 -13.64 -9.92 -21.39
N SER A 446 -14.75 -9.86 -22.13
CA SER A 446 -15.17 -10.86 -23.11
C SER A 446 -14.37 -10.85 -24.42
N GLY A 447 -13.72 -9.74 -24.77
CA GLY A 447 -12.93 -9.62 -26.00
C GLY A 447 -11.71 -10.57 -26.11
N GLY A 448 -11.07 -10.60 -27.29
CA GLY A 448 -9.81 -11.33 -27.51
C GLY A 448 -8.59 -10.69 -26.83
N LYS A 449 -7.39 -11.25 -27.04
CA LYS A 449 -6.12 -10.65 -26.54
C LYS A 449 -5.85 -9.24 -27.09
N SER A 450 -6.36 -8.97 -28.29
CA SER A 450 -6.39 -7.65 -28.92
C SER A 450 -7.84 -7.27 -29.17
N VAL A 451 -8.16 -5.99 -28.99
CA VAL A 451 -9.50 -5.42 -29.17
C VAL A 451 -9.37 -4.26 -30.16
N ASN A 452 -10.24 -4.23 -31.16
CA ASN A 452 -10.38 -3.09 -32.06
C ASN A 452 -11.21 -2.02 -31.35
N LEU A 453 -10.72 -0.77 -31.31
CA LEU A 453 -11.40 0.32 -30.61
C LEU A 453 -12.76 0.66 -31.21
N TRP A 454 -12.91 0.52 -32.53
CA TRP A 454 -14.17 0.80 -33.21
C TRP A 454 -15.23 -0.26 -32.88
N ASP A 455 -14.88 -1.55 -32.98
CA ASP A 455 -15.78 -2.66 -32.63
C ASP A 455 -16.20 -2.60 -31.15
N TRP A 456 -15.30 -2.14 -30.29
CA TRP A 456 -15.59 -1.95 -28.86
C TRP A 456 -16.53 -0.77 -28.62
N LEU A 457 -16.36 0.35 -29.33
CA LEU A 457 -17.28 1.48 -29.27
C LEU A 457 -18.68 1.10 -29.78
N GLU A 458 -18.77 0.37 -30.89
CA GLU A 458 -20.05 -0.11 -31.42
C GLU A 458 -20.74 -1.07 -30.45
N GLY A 459 -19.99 -2.03 -29.89
CA GLY A 459 -20.53 -2.93 -28.87
C GLY A 459 -21.01 -2.21 -27.61
N PHE A 460 -20.32 -1.12 -27.21
CA PHE A 460 -20.72 -0.29 -26.08
C PHE A 460 -22.03 0.47 -26.36
N ARG A 461 -22.15 1.07 -27.55
CA ARG A 461 -23.39 1.76 -27.96
C ARG A 461 -24.58 0.82 -27.93
N ALA A 462 -24.44 -0.37 -28.54
CA ALA A 462 -25.48 -1.39 -28.52
C ALA A 462 -25.86 -1.80 -27.09
N ALA A 463 -24.90 -2.03 -26.21
CA ALA A 463 -25.17 -2.45 -24.83
C ALA A 463 -25.87 -1.37 -23.98
N VAL A 464 -25.65 -0.09 -24.27
CA VAL A 464 -26.31 1.02 -23.55
C VAL A 464 -27.67 1.36 -24.16
N ASP A 465 -27.80 1.28 -25.48
CA ASP A 465 -29.06 1.59 -26.18
C ASP A 465 -30.11 0.47 -25.99
N ASP A 466 -29.69 -0.81 -25.93
CA ASP A 466 -30.60 -1.95 -25.68
C ASP A 466 -31.22 -1.94 -24.26
N GLU A 467 -30.58 -1.29 -23.28
CA GLU A 467 -31.10 -1.19 -21.90
C GLU A 467 -32.14 -0.07 -21.73
N ASP A 468 -32.12 0.97 -22.57
CA ASP A 468 -33.08 2.09 -22.48
C ASP A 468 -34.47 1.72 -23.04
N ASP A 469 -34.54 0.75 -23.97
CA ASP A 469 -35.80 0.35 -24.61
C ASP A 469 -36.59 -0.72 -23.81
N ASP A 470 -35.96 -1.40 -22.83
CA ASP A 470 -36.62 -2.41 -21.98
C ASP A 470 -37.38 -1.79 -20.76
N ASP A 471 -37.10 -0.53 -20.41
CA ASP A 471 -37.72 0.17 -19.27
C ASP A 471 -39.02 0.95 -19.64
N GLU A 472 -39.44 0.97 -20.93
CA GLU A 472 -40.62 1.72 -21.39
C GLU A 472 -41.92 0.89 -21.60
N ASP A 473 -41.92 -0.44 -21.41
CA ASP A 473 -43.10 -1.31 -21.66
C ASP A 473 -43.77 -1.88 -20.40
N ASP A 474 -44.03 -1.04 -19.39
CA ASP A 474 -44.96 -1.36 -18.28
C ASP A 474 -46.14 -0.38 -18.27
N GLY A 475 -47.03 -0.55 -19.25
CA GLY A 475 -48.25 0.23 -19.43
C GLY A 475 -49.48 -0.64 -19.77
N ASP A 476 -50.09 -1.21 -18.73
CA ASP A 476 -51.54 -1.42 -18.55
C ASP A 476 -52.39 -1.89 -19.76
N VAL A 477 -52.64 -3.20 -19.86
CA VAL A 477 -53.95 -3.72 -20.34
C VAL A 477 -54.41 -4.91 -19.51
N SER A 478 -55.50 -4.67 -18.78
CA SER A 478 -56.34 -5.64 -18.09
C SER A 478 -56.96 -6.72 -19.01
N GLY A 479 -56.91 -7.98 -18.55
CA GLY A 479 -58.07 -8.90 -18.52
C GLY A 479 -58.46 -9.67 -19.79
N ALA A 480 -58.36 -11.01 -19.75
CA ALA A 480 -59.52 -11.92 -19.75
C ALA A 480 -59.10 -13.38 -20.04
N TYR A 481 -59.73 -14.29 -19.29
CA TYR A 481 -59.66 -15.75 -19.37
C TYR A 481 -59.98 -16.34 -20.75
N GLY A 482 -59.32 -17.46 -21.09
CA GLY A 482 -59.80 -18.40 -22.12
C GLY A 482 -58.77 -19.43 -22.55
N ALA A 483 -58.98 -20.69 -22.14
CA ALA A 483 -58.21 -21.87 -22.52
C ALA A 483 -58.50 -22.33 -23.97
N ASP A 484 -57.48 -22.83 -24.69
CA ASP A 484 -57.36 -24.24 -25.12
C ASP A 484 -56.25 -24.49 -26.19
N GLU A 485 -55.63 -25.67 -26.06
CA GLU A 485 -54.96 -26.56 -27.03
C GLU A 485 -53.92 -26.07 -28.07
N ASP A 486 -52.68 -26.51 -27.82
CA ASP A 486 -51.87 -27.46 -28.62
C ASP A 486 -51.64 -27.20 -30.13
N THR A 487 -50.41 -26.80 -30.51
CA THR A 487 -49.58 -27.46 -31.57
C THR A 487 -48.23 -26.74 -31.82
N THR A 488 -47.26 -27.55 -32.25
CA THR A 488 -45.80 -27.34 -32.37
C THR A 488 -45.35 -26.41 -33.54
N PRO A 489 -44.04 -26.10 -33.70
CA PRO A 489 -43.56 -24.77 -34.09
C PRO A 489 -43.48 -24.54 -35.61
N GLN A 490 -43.87 -23.34 -36.07
CA GLN A 490 -43.54 -22.85 -37.40
C GLN A 490 -42.68 -21.58 -37.39
N ARG A 491 -41.44 -21.83 -37.77
CA ARG A 491 -40.47 -20.97 -38.44
C ARG A 491 -41.15 -20.00 -39.43
N GLY A 492 -40.93 -18.71 -39.20
CA GLY A 492 -40.91 -17.69 -40.24
C GLY A 492 -42.11 -16.74 -40.30
N LYS A 493 -41.91 -15.52 -39.78
CA LYS A 493 -42.22 -14.28 -40.49
C LYS A 493 -41.64 -13.09 -39.72
N ARG A 494 -40.46 -12.63 -40.18
CA ARG A 494 -40.08 -11.22 -40.14
C ARG A 494 -41.24 -10.41 -40.71
N LYS A 495 -42.08 -9.86 -39.85
CA LYS A 495 -43.03 -8.81 -40.22
C LYS A 495 -42.46 -7.52 -39.68
N ARG A 496 -41.88 -6.75 -40.61
CA ARG A 496 -41.64 -5.31 -40.54
C ARG A 496 -42.57 -4.63 -39.53
N ARG A 497 -42.04 -4.23 -38.39
CA ARG A 497 -42.35 -2.95 -37.76
C ARG A 497 -41.22 -2.02 -38.17
N ALA A 498 -41.31 -1.54 -39.41
CA ALA A 498 -40.85 -0.21 -39.73
C ALA A 498 -42.13 0.63 -39.62
N ASP A 499 -42.05 1.81 -38.99
CA ASP A 499 -43.08 2.86 -38.90
C ASP A 499 -43.54 3.24 -37.48
N GLU A 500 -42.73 3.06 -36.44
CA GLU A 500 -42.83 3.86 -35.18
C GLU A 500 -41.46 4.38 -34.70
N GLU A 501 -40.50 4.53 -35.61
CA GLU A 501 -39.20 5.13 -35.36
C GLU A 501 -39.11 6.41 -36.20
N ASN A 502 -39.69 7.51 -35.69
CA ASN A 502 -39.38 8.88 -36.13
C ASN A 502 -40.19 9.90 -35.32
N GLY A 503 -39.76 10.07 -34.07
CA GLY A 503 -40.09 11.24 -33.26
C GLY A 503 -38.91 11.74 -32.43
N ARG A 504 -37.76 11.06 -32.44
CA ARG A 504 -36.53 11.54 -31.78
C ARG A 504 -35.90 12.61 -32.68
N ASP A 505 -35.59 13.74 -32.07
CA ASP A 505 -34.94 14.84 -32.79
C ASP A 505 -33.57 14.33 -33.28
N PRO A 506 -33.23 14.40 -34.58
CA PRO A 506 -31.91 14.02 -35.07
C PRO A 506 -30.77 14.76 -34.36
N GLU A 507 -31.06 15.92 -33.75
CA GLU A 507 -30.11 16.65 -32.90
C GLU A 507 -29.87 15.94 -31.55
N GLU A 508 -30.91 15.37 -30.94
CA GLU A 508 -30.84 14.64 -29.66
C GLU A 508 -30.10 13.30 -29.81
N GLU A 509 -30.32 12.57 -30.89
CA GLU A 509 -29.59 11.33 -31.19
C GLU A 509 -28.10 11.58 -31.44
N ALA A 510 -27.77 12.66 -32.17
CA ALA A 510 -26.40 13.07 -32.39
C ALA A 510 -25.70 13.45 -31.08
N GLU A 511 -26.41 14.12 -30.16
CA GLU A 511 -25.90 14.46 -28.84
C GLU A 511 -25.69 13.20 -27.97
N LYS A 512 -26.63 12.26 -27.95
CA LYS A 512 -26.50 10.97 -27.23
C LYS A 512 -25.28 10.19 -27.71
N GLN A 513 -25.09 10.08 -29.04
CA GLN A 513 -23.93 9.41 -29.63
C GLN A 513 -22.60 10.12 -29.31
N ALA A 514 -22.60 11.45 -29.26
CA ALA A 514 -21.42 12.24 -28.89
C ALA A 514 -21.05 12.03 -27.40
N ARG A 515 -22.04 11.98 -26.50
CA ARG A 515 -21.86 11.69 -25.08
C ARG A 515 -21.29 10.28 -24.86
N GLN A 516 -21.88 9.26 -25.48
CA GLN A 516 -21.38 7.88 -25.41
C GLN A 516 -19.94 7.78 -25.94
N HIS A 517 -19.62 8.47 -27.04
CA HIS A 517 -18.26 8.49 -27.58
C HIS A 517 -17.26 9.17 -26.62
N ALA A 518 -17.64 10.27 -25.97
CA ALA A 518 -16.81 10.93 -24.96
C ALA A 518 -16.56 10.01 -23.74
N THR A 519 -17.60 9.31 -23.26
CA THR A 519 -17.50 8.32 -22.18
C THR A 519 -16.55 7.18 -22.55
N PHE A 520 -16.67 6.64 -23.76
CA PHE A 520 -15.78 5.61 -24.28
C PHE A 520 -14.31 6.08 -24.30
N ILE A 521 -14.02 7.26 -24.87
CA ILE A 521 -12.66 7.80 -24.95
C ILE A 521 -12.06 7.97 -23.55
N ARG A 522 -12.85 8.52 -22.62
CA ARG A 522 -12.42 8.69 -21.23
C ARG A 522 -12.09 7.35 -20.57
N PHE A 523 -12.96 6.35 -20.71
CA PHE A 523 -12.73 5.02 -20.17
C PHE A 523 -11.47 4.36 -20.75
N VAL A 524 -11.25 4.47 -22.06
CA VAL A 524 -10.06 3.92 -22.74
C VAL A 524 -8.79 4.56 -22.20
N GLU A 525 -8.79 5.88 -21.98
CA GLU A 525 -7.64 6.60 -21.44
C GLU A 525 -7.39 6.26 -19.96
N GLU A 526 -8.43 6.21 -19.13
CA GLU A 526 -8.33 5.76 -17.74
C GLU A 526 -7.86 4.31 -17.65
N SER A 527 -8.35 3.43 -18.51
CA SER A 527 -7.91 2.03 -18.63
C SER A 527 -6.45 1.91 -19.09
N ARG A 528 -5.98 2.84 -19.94
CA ARG A 528 -4.56 2.95 -20.32
C ARG A 528 -3.70 3.36 -19.13
N MET A 529 -4.15 4.32 -18.34
CA MET A 529 -3.46 4.76 -17.12
C MET A 529 -3.40 3.66 -16.06
N LEU A 530 -4.46 2.86 -15.91
CA LEU A 530 -4.49 1.68 -15.04
C LEU A 530 -3.66 0.50 -15.59
N GLY A 531 -3.27 0.54 -16.87
CA GLY A 531 -2.51 -0.52 -17.53
C GLY A 531 -3.36 -1.73 -17.96
N LEU A 532 -4.70 -1.62 -17.96
CA LEU A 532 -5.64 -2.60 -18.51
C LEU A 532 -5.57 -2.67 -20.04
N VAL A 533 -5.14 -1.58 -20.67
CA VAL A 533 -5.07 -1.45 -22.12
C VAL A 533 -3.69 -0.90 -22.49
N ARG A 534 -3.04 -1.49 -23.49
CA ARG A 534 -1.77 -1.01 -24.04
C ARG A 534 -1.87 -0.88 -25.54
N ALA A 535 -1.34 0.23 -26.07
CA ALA A 535 -1.16 0.36 -27.51
C ALA A 535 -0.22 -0.73 -28.02
N ARG A 536 -0.54 -1.33 -29.17
CA ARG A 536 0.33 -2.30 -29.83
C ARG A 536 1.62 -1.57 -30.27
N GLY A 537 2.77 -2.05 -29.81
CA GLY A 537 4.02 -1.27 -29.73
C GLY A 537 4.51 -0.53 -30.99
N SER A 538 5.29 0.52 -30.72
CA SER A 538 5.99 1.51 -31.56
C SER A 538 6.68 1.04 -32.88
N ARG A 539 6.77 -0.26 -33.16
CA ARG A 539 7.39 -0.74 -34.43
C ARG A 539 6.47 -0.66 -35.66
N THR A 540 5.18 -0.42 -35.47
CA THR A 540 4.23 -0.17 -36.56
C THR A 540 3.60 1.20 -36.36
N SER A 541 4.22 2.24 -36.92
CA SER A 541 3.88 3.65 -36.75
C SER A 541 2.50 4.10 -37.28
N LYS A 542 1.53 3.19 -37.51
CA LYS A 542 0.29 3.49 -38.23
C LYS A 542 -1.00 2.76 -37.80
N ARG A 543 -1.05 2.03 -36.68
CA ARG A 543 -2.31 1.40 -36.22
C ARG A 543 -2.61 1.77 -34.77
N ALA A 544 -3.32 2.87 -34.58
CA ALA A 544 -3.90 3.25 -33.30
C ALA A 544 -5.26 2.56 -33.05
N ASP A 545 -5.76 1.82 -34.04
CA ASP A 545 -7.11 1.24 -34.04
C ASP A 545 -7.21 -0.06 -33.22
N GLU A 546 -6.07 -0.66 -32.86
CA GLU A 546 -5.99 -1.89 -32.06
C GLU A 546 -5.27 -1.65 -30.74
N VAL A 547 -5.87 -2.14 -29.67
CA VAL A 547 -5.27 -2.18 -28.34
C VAL A 547 -5.10 -3.62 -27.84
N VAL A 548 -4.06 -3.85 -27.06
CA VAL A 548 -3.78 -5.15 -26.44
C VAL A 548 -4.25 -5.10 -24.99
N LYS A 549 -4.92 -6.17 -24.56
CA LYS A 549 -5.28 -6.34 -23.15
C LYS A 549 -4.02 -6.43 -22.30
N GLY A 550 -3.85 -5.46 -21.43
CA GLY A 550 -2.88 -5.48 -20.37
C GLY A 550 -3.43 -6.17 -19.15
N VAL A 551 -2.52 -6.60 -18.30
CA VAL A 551 -2.81 -6.90 -16.91
C VAL A 551 -2.27 -5.70 -16.13
N LEU A 552 -3.12 -5.09 -15.30
CA LEU A 552 -2.87 -3.90 -14.45
C LEU A 552 -1.38 -3.73 -14.11
N MET A 553 -0.83 -2.53 -14.36
CA MET A 553 0.53 -2.18 -13.92
C MET A 553 0.44 -1.60 -12.50
N ILE A 554 0.41 -2.48 -11.50
CA ILE A 554 0.57 -2.11 -10.08
C ILE A 554 1.85 -2.76 -9.57
#